data_AF-A0A1M6IQY8-F1
#
_entry.id   AF-A0A1M6IQY8-F1
#
_cell.length_a   1.000
_cell.length_b   1.000
_cell.length_c   1.000
_cell.angle_alpha   90.00
_cell.angle_beta   90.00
_cell.angle_gamma   90.00
#
_symmetry.space_group_name_H-M   'P 1'
#
loop_
_entity.id
_entity.type
_entity.pdbx_description
1 polymer ?
#
loop_
_entity_poly.entity_id
_entity_poly.type
_entity_poly.pdbx_seq_one_letter_code
_entity_poly.pdbx_strand_id
1 'polypeptide(L)'
;MKKEKRIRIRLIIQIAFFALIAMGVLNHYLIERGINIPFLSVASLHGLCPFGGVVSIYEIITKGALIKKVHESSLVILVVLLGLSILLGKVFCGWICPLGSFQEWLGRIGRKLFGKKYNNFISPKFEKFIRLIPYVVLVWVLYVTAITGKIVFDAVDPYYALFNLWTGEVGVTAIIVLILTMVGSLFVERPWCKYACPLGAILGVTNKFRIFKIKRNASSCIDCGMCTRTCPMNVKVQNVEEVKSVQCISCLECTSEFNCPKSKTLNIGR
;
A
#
# COMPACT_ATOMS: atom_id res chain seq x y z
N MET A 1 2.61 -29.37 -0.61
CA MET A 1 1.36 -28.99 -1.33
C MET A 1 0.57 -27.81 -0.72
N LYS A 2 0.26 -27.76 0.59
CA LYS A 2 -0.56 -26.64 1.17
C LYS A 2 0.09 -25.24 1.09
N LYS A 3 1.42 -25.14 1.23
CA LYS A 3 2.18 -23.87 1.25
C LYS A 3 2.20 -23.14 -0.11
N GLU A 4 2.42 -23.86 -1.21
CA GLU A 4 2.37 -23.28 -2.57
C GLU A 4 0.99 -22.74 -2.93
N LYS A 5 -0.09 -23.46 -2.55
CA LYS A 5 -1.46 -23.09 -2.92
C LYS A 5 -1.88 -21.74 -2.31
N ARG A 6 -1.41 -21.41 -1.10
CA ARG A 6 -1.75 -20.15 -0.41
C ARG A 6 -0.98 -18.93 -0.93
N ILE A 7 0.28 -19.10 -1.33
CA ILE A 7 1.06 -18.05 -2.00
C ILE A 7 0.39 -17.64 -3.33
N ARG A 8 -0.18 -18.61 -4.05
CA ARG A 8 -0.92 -18.35 -5.29
C ARG A 8 -2.19 -17.50 -5.07
N ILE A 9 -2.89 -17.63 -3.95
CA ILE A 9 -4.12 -16.85 -3.67
C ILE A 9 -3.83 -15.34 -3.61
N ARG A 10 -2.81 -14.92 -2.85
CA ARG A 10 -2.47 -13.49 -2.74
C ARG A 10 -2.07 -12.92 -4.10
N LEU A 11 -1.27 -13.67 -4.87
CA LEU A 11 -0.89 -13.25 -6.22
C LEU A 11 -2.10 -13.14 -7.16
N ILE A 12 -3.04 -14.10 -7.11
CA ILE A 12 -4.27 -14.07 -7.91
C ILE A 12 -5.09 -12.82 -7.57
N ILE A 13 -5.28 -12.52 -6.27
CA ILE A 13 -6.01 -11.31 -5.83
C ILE A 13 -5.31 -10.04 -6.34
N GLN A 14 -3.98 -9.95 -6.18
CA GLN A 14 -3.22 -8.81 -6.67
C GLN A 14 -3.36 -8.61 -8.18
N ILE A 15 -3.27 -9.69 -8.97
CA ILE A 15 -3.43 -9.64 -10.44
C ILE A 15 -4.86 -9.26 -10.80
N ALA A 16 -5.87 -9.84 -10.14
CA ALA A 16 -7.27 -9.54 -10.41
C ALA A 16 -7.60 -8.07 -10.16
N PHE A 17 -7.17 -7.49 -9.04
CA PHE A 17 -7.38 -6.07 -8.76
C PHE A 17 -6.57 -5.15 -9.66
N PHE A 18 -5.33 -5.52 -10.00
CA PHE A 18 -4.52 -4.76 -10.96
C PHE A 18 -5.19 -4.74 -12.34
N ALA A 19 -5.66 -5.89 -12.83
CA ALA A 19 -6.36 -6.03 -14.10
C ALA A 19 -7.70 -5.28 -14.08
N LEU A 20 -8.48 -5.38 -13.00
CA LEU A 20 -9.74 -4.64 -12.83
C LEU A 20 -9.52 -3.14 -13.00
N ILE A 21 -8.50 -2.61 -12.33
CA ILE A 21 -8.18 -1.19 -12.41
C ILE A 21 -7.69 -0.84 -13.81
N ALA A 22 -6.71 -1.59 -14.36
CA ALA A 22 -6.23 -1.38 -15.72
C ALA A 22 -7.35 -1.42 -16.79
N MET A 23 -8.37 -2.28 -16.63
CA MET A 23 -9.54 -2.31 -17.50
C MET A 23 -10.42 -1.07 -17.37
N GLY A 24 -10.74 -0.64 -16.14
CA GLY A 24 -11.51 0.59 -15.92
C GLY A 24 -10.80 1.82 -16.51
N VAL A 25 -9.49 1.81 -16.40
CA VAL A 25 -8.63 2.83 -16.96
C VAL A 25 -8.64 2.83 -18.49
N LEU A 26 -8.45 1.66 -19.11
CA LEU A 26 -8.51 1.49 -20.56
C LEU A 26 -9.88 1.90 -21.10
N ASN A 27 -10.95 1.60 -20.37
CA ASN A 27 -12.30 1.99 -20.77
C ASN A 27 -12.48 3.51 -20.80
N HIS A 28 -11.99 4.24 -19.79
CA HIS A 28 -12.03 5.71 -19.80
C HIS A 28 -11.30 6.29 -21.02
N TYR A 29 -10.13 5.76 -21.31
CA TYR A 29 -9.35 6.14 -22.49
C TYR A 29 -10.07 5.83 -23.81
N LEU A 30 -10.81 4.73 -23.89
CA LEU A 30 -11.60 4.37 -25.07
C LEU A 30 -12.84 5.26 -25.24
N ILE A 31 -13.50 5.65 -24.14
CA ILE A 31 -14.63 6.58 -24.14
C ILE A 31 -14.18 7.96 -24.65
N GLU A 32 -13.02 8.45 -24.20
CA GLU A 32 -12.41 9.69 -24.71
C GLU A 32 -12.17 9.67 -26.23
N ARG A 33 -12.00 8.47 -26.81
CA ARG A 33 -11.84 8.25 -28.26
C ARG A 33 -13.15 7.88 -28.98
N GLY A 34 -14.30 7.98 -28.31
CA GLY A 34 -15.62 7.74 -28.90
C GLY A 34 -16.05 6.27 -28.99
N ILE A 35 -15.31 5.33 -28.35
CA ILE A 35 -15.63 3.90 -28.35
C ILE A 35 -16.31 3.57 -27.01
N ASN A 36 -17.64 3.43 -27.02
CA ASN A 36 -18.43 3.08 -25.83
C ASN A 36 -18.55 1.56 -25.66
N ILE A 37 -18.01 1.03 -24.57
CA ILE A 37 -18.23 -0.37 -24.15
C ILE A 37 -19.24 -0.37 -22.98
N PRO A 38 -20.51 -0.79 -23.19
CA PRO A 38 -21.57 -0.65 -22.19
C PRO A 38 -21.41 -1.50 -20.92
N PHE A 39 -20.50 -2.48 -20.92
CA PHE A 39 -20.34 -3.42 -19.80
C PHE A 39 -19.37 -2.95 -18.71
N LEU A 40 -18.51 -1.96 -18.99
CA LEU A 40 -17.54 -1.44 -18.02
C LEU A 40 -18.09 -0.14 -17.43
N SER A 41 -18.95 -0.27 -16.43
CA SER A 41 -19.48 0.88 -15.71
C SER A 41 -18.34 1.69 -15.07
N VAL A 42 -18.55 3.00 -15.08
CA VAL A 42 -17.62 4.09 -14.76
C VAL A 42 -17.06 3.95 -13.35
N ALA A 43 -16.03 3.12 -13.16
CA ALA A 43 -15.16 3.22 -12.00
C ALA A 43 -14.25 4.43 -12.24
N SER A 44 -14.76 5.62 -11.91
CA SER A 44 -14.03 6.88 -12.04
C SER A 44 -12.62 6.72 -11.49
N LEU A 45 -11.62 6.89 -12.36
CA LEU A 45 -10.19 6.76 -12.08
C LEU A 45 -9.72 7.53 -10.84
N HIS A 46 -10.35 8.67 -10.56
CA HIS A 46 -10.10 9.51 -9.39
C HIS A 46 -10.59 8.90 -8.05
N GLY A 47 -11.47 7.90 -8.08
CA GLY A 47 -12.01 7.22 -6.89
C GLY A 47 -11.16 6.07 -6.35
N LEU A 48 -10.12 5.65 -7.08
CA LEU A 48 -9.38 4.43 -6.73
C LEU A 48 -8.20 4.67 -5.77
N CYS A 49 -7.67 5.89 -5.69
CA CYS A 49 -6.73 6.28 -4.64
C CYS A 49 -7.52 6.78 -3.43
N PRO A 50 -7.60 6.02 -2.32
CA PRO A 50 -8.41 6.40 -1.16
C PRO A 50 -7.91 7.67 -0.46
N PHE A 51 -6.70 8.10 -0.81
CA PHE A 51 -6.08 9.28 -0.24
C PHE A 51 -6.82 10.56 -0.59
N GLY A 52 -7.48 10.63 -1.75
CA GLY A 52 -8.35 11.77 -2.11
C GLY A 52 -9.43 12.01 -1.06
N GLY A 53 -9.99 10.95 -0.48
CA GLY A 53 -10.97 11.06 0.62
C GLY A 53 -10.39 11.70 1.89
N VAL A 54 -9.10 11.55 2.17
CA VAL A 54 -8.47 12.11 3.38
C VAL A 54 -8.40 13.63 3.25
N VAL A 55 -7.98 14.07 2.07
CA VAL A 55 -7.89 15.49 1.73
C VAL A 55 -9.28 16.13 1.78
N SER A 56 -10.29 15.46 1.23
CA SER A 56 -11.68 15.92 1.29
C SER A 56 -12.22 16.07 2.71
N ILE A 57 -11.97 15.09 3.61
CA ILE A 57 -12.40 15.20 5.02
C ILE A 57 -11.75 16.42 5.67
N TYR A 58 -10.45 16.61 5.45
CA TYR A 58 -9.72 17.72 6.05
C TYR A 58 -10.24 19.09 5.56
N GLU A 59 -10.55 19.22 4.26
CA GLU A 59 -11.14 20.45 3.71
C GLU A 59 -12.55 20.71 4.22
N ILE A 60 -13.39 19.68 4.36
CA ILE A 60 -14.74 19.83 4.96
C ILE A 60 -14.62 20.36 6.38
N ILE A 61 -13.70 19.82 7.19
CA ILE A 61 -13.49 20.24 8.58
C ILE A 61 -12.94 21.66 8.68
N THR A 62 -12.02 22.05 7.78
CA THR A 62 -11.31 23.34 7.88
C THR A 62 -11.99 24.49 7.15
N LYS A 63 -12.67 24.24 6.03
CA LYS A 63 -13.26 25.27 5.15
C LYS A 63 -14.79 25.21 5.04
N GLY A 64 -15.43 24.17 5.57
CA GLY A 64 -16.90 24.04 5.56
C GLY A 64 -17.51 23.85 4.16
N ALA A 65 -16.71 23.55 3.13
CA ALA A 65 -17.17 23.40 1.75
C ALA A 65 -16.73 22.06 1.15
N LEU A 66 -17.68 21.33 0.56
CA LEU A 66 -17.41 20.17 -0.30
C LEU A 66 -16.93 20.69 -1.66
N ILE A 67 -15.66 20.51 -1.99
CA ILE A 67 -15.16 20.84 -3.32
C ILE A 67 -15.85 19.92 -4.35
N LYS A 68 -16.58 20.50 -5.30
CA LYS A 68 -17.35 19.82 -6.37
C LYS A 68 -16.54 18.87 -7.27
N LYS A 69 -15.21 18.85 -7.18
CA LYS A 69 -14.32 18.03 -8.02
C LYS A 69 -13.96 16.67 -7.43
N VAL A 70 -14.33 16.38 -6.17
CA VAL A 70 -14.05 15.08 -5.55
C VAL A 70 -15.37 14.37 -5.25
N HIS A 71 -15.61 13.26 -5.96
CA HIS A 71 -16.82 12.48 -5.81
C HIS A 71 -16.98 11.89 -4.39
N GLU A 72 -18.23 11.83 -3.92
CA GLU A 72 -18.68 11.14 -2.68
C GLU A 72 -18.10 9.73 -2.54
N SER A 73 -17.82 9.06 -3.66
CA SER A 73 -17.26 7.71 -3.71
C SER A 73 -15.87 7.58 -3.07
N SER A 74 -15.01 8.61 -3.13
CA SER A 74 -13.68 8.57 -2.50
C SER A 74 -13.74 8.57 -0.97
N LEU A 75 -14.73 9.28 -0.39
CA LEU A 75 -14.99 9.31 1.05
C LEU A 75 -15.51 7.95 1.54
N VAL A 76 -16.47 7.38 0.81
CA VAL A 76 -17.02 6.06 1.13
C VAL A 76 -15.91 5.00 1.13
N ILE A 77 -15.06 4.99 0.10
CA ILE A 77 -13.92 4.06 0.00
C ILE A 77 -12.97 4.25 1.18
N LEU A 78 -12.63 5.49 1.55
CA LEU A 78 -11.76 5.75 2.68
C LEU A 78 -12.36 5.23 3.99
N VAL A 79 -13.64 5.50 4.26
CA VAL A 79 -14.32 5.04 5.48
C VAL A 79 -14.34 3.51 5.56
N VAL A 80 -14.69 2.83 4.46
CA VAL A 80 -14.66 1.36 4.38
C VAL A 80 -13.24 0.84 4.62
N LEU A 81 -12.23 1.46 4.03
CA LEU A 81 -10.84 1.05 4.21
C LEU A 81 -10.33 1.31 5.63
N LEU A 82 -10.72 2.41 6.27
CA LEU A 82 -10.40 2.68 7.68
C LEU A 82 -11.06 1.65 8.59
N GLY A 83 -12.34 1.32 8.37
CA GLY A 83 -13.04 0.27 9.10
C GLY A 83 -12.37 -1.09 8.95
N LEU A 84 -12.07 -1.49 7.72
CA LEU A 84 -11.30 -2.70 7.43
C LEU A 84 -9.92 -2.66 8.08
N SER A 85 -9.30 -1.48 8.15
CA SER A 85 -7.99 -1.29 8.74
C SER A 85 -7.99 -1.39 10.27
N ILE A 86 -9.06 -0.98 10.93
CA ILE A 86 -9.27 -1.21 12.36
C ILE A 86 -9.49 -2.71 12.64
N LEU A 87 -10.11 -3.45 11.73
CA LEU A 87 -10.31 -4.88 11.91
C LEU A 87 -9.01 -5.66 11.68
N LEU A 88 -8.36 -5.46 10.52
CA LEU A 88 -7.28 -6.33 10.02
C LEU A 88 -5.93 -5.62 9.86
N GLY A 89 -5.83 -4.33 10.13
CA GLY A 89 -4.65 -3.51 9.85
C GLY A 89 -4.56 -3.07 8.39
N LYS A 90 -3.36 -2.74 7.89
CA LYS A 90 -3.15 -2.32 6.49
C LYS A 90 -3.34 -3.42 5.42
N VAL A 91 -4.40 -4.22 5.50
CA VAL A 91 -4.65 -5.33 4.58
C VAL A 91 -4.77 -4.87 3.13
N PHE A 92 -5.35 -3.68 2.89
CA PHE A 92 -5.43 -3.09 1.55
C PHE A 92 -4.05 -2.94 0.89
N CYS A 93 -3.07 -2.39 1.61
CA CYS A 93 -1.72 -2.22 1.08
C CYS A 93 -1.04 -3.56 0.75
N GLY A 94 -1.34 -4.62 1.50
CA GLY A 94 -0.74 -5.95 1.31
C GLY A 94 -1.39 -6.80 0.20
N TRP A 95 -2.69 -6.65 -0.01
CA TRP A 95 -3.49 -7.57 -0.83
C TRP A 95 -4.11 -6.92 -2.07
N ILE A 96 -4.51 -5.66 -1.99
CA ILE A 96 -5.38 -5.02 -2.99
C ILE A 96 -4.63 -3.93 -3.77
N CYS A 97 -3.83 -3.09 -3.08
CA CYS A 97 -3.19 -1.91 -3.65
C CYS A 97 -2.34 -2.25 -4.90
N PRO A 98 -2.73 -1.79 -6.11
CA PRO A 98 -2.04 -2.13 -7.36
C PRO A 98 -0.60 -1.62 -7.42
N LEU A 99 -0.35 -0.38 -7.01
CA LEU A 99 1.00 0.17 -6.96
C LEU A 99 1.89 -0.64 -6.01
N GLY A 100 1.35 -1.10 -4.88
CA GLY A 100 2.06 -1.97 -3.96
C GLY A 100 2.35 -3.35 -4.56
N SER A 101 1.38 -3.94 -5.26
CA SER A 101 1.52 -5.21 -5.98
C SER A 101 2.58 -5.12 -7.08
N PHE A 102 2.56 -4.04 -7.86
CA PHE A 102 3.53 -3.81 -8.93
C PHE A 102 4.96 -3.68 -8.38
N GLN A 103 5.15 -2.92 -7.30
CA GLN A 103 6.44 -2.84 -6.59
C GLN A 103 6.87 -4.21 -6.04
N GLU A 104 5.95 -5.04 -5.55
CA GLU A 104 6.28 -6.40 -5.10
C GLU A 104 6.73 -7.31 -6.26
N TRP A 105 6.07 -7.21 -7.43
CA TRP A 105 6.44 -7.99 -8.61
C TRP A 105 7.82 -7.61 -9.12
N LEU A 106 8.14 -6.32 -9.19
CA LEU A 106 9.51 -5.84 -9.45
C LEU A 106 10.48 -6.30 -8.37
N GLY A 107 10.04 -6.29 -7.11
CA GLY A 107 10.82 -6.81 -5.99
C GLY A 107 11.18 -8.29 -6.10
N ARG A 108 10.32 -9.12 -6.72
CA ARG A 108 10.66 -10.52 -7.02
C ARG A 108 11.82 -10.63 -8.02
N ILE A 109 11.89 -9.71 -8.99
CA ILE A 109 13.03 -9.61 -9.92
C ILE A 109 14.27 -9.17 -9.14
N GLY A 110 14.17 -8.11 -8.34
CA GLY A 110 15.25 -7.64 -7.46
C GLY A 110 15.79 -8.73 -6.53
N ARG A 111 14.92 -9.54 -5.94
CA ARG A 111 15.30 -10.66 -5.08
C ARG A 111 16.08 -11.75 -5.82
N LYS A 112 15.78 -11.99 -7.11
CA LYS A 112 16.56 -12.88 -7.97
C LYS A 112 17.93 -12.30 -8.30
N LEU A 113 18.03 -10.98 -8.53
CA LEU A 113 19.27 -10.30 -8.89
C LEU A 113 20.24 -10.14 -7.69
N PHE A 114 19.73 -9.75 -6.52
CA PHE A 114 20.56 -9.40 -5.36
C PHE A 114 20.55 -10.44 -4.24
N GLY A 115 19.75 -11.50 -4.38
CA GLY A 115 19.70 -12.62 -3.43
C GLY A 115 19.48 -12.18 -1.98
N LYS A 116 20.41 -12.54 -1.09
CA LYS A 116 20.33 -12.21 0.35
C LYS A 116 20.51 -10.73 0.66
N LYS A 117 21.12 -9.94 -0.24
CA LYS A 117 21.30 -8.49 -0.04
C LYS A 117 20.03 -7.70 -0.31
N TYR A 118 19.09 -8.26 -1.09
CA TYR A 118 17.82 -7.62 -1.39
C TYR A 118 17.09 -7.19 -0.10
N ASN A 119 16.49 -6.01 -0.13
CA ASN A 119 15.74 -5.44 0.99
C ASN A 119 16.56 -5.15 2.27
N ASN A 120 17.90 -5.19 2.19
CA ASN A 120 18.82 -4.92 3.30
C ASN A 120 19.97 -3.95 2.92
N PHE A 121 19.79 -3.16 1.85
CA PHE A 121 20.77 -2.15 1.42
C PHE A 121 20.86 -0.94 2.36
N ILE A 122 19.81 -0.68 3.14
CA ILE A 122 19.71 0.47 4.03
C ILE A 122 20.07 0.03 5.45
N SER A 123 20.91 0.80 6.13
CA SER A 123 21.28 0.49 7.52
C SER A 123 20.07 0.62 8.45
N PRO A 124 19.92 -0.22 9.49
CA PRO A 124 18.76 -0.18 10.37
C PRO A 124 18.54 1.16 11.09
N LYS A 125 19.63 1.90 11.37
CA LYS A 125 19.58 3.24 11.98
C LYS A 125 18.95 4.25 11.01
N PHE A 126 19.42 4.26 9.77
CA PHE A 126 18.92 5.17 8.75
C PHE A 126 17.48 4.81 8.33
N GLU A 127 17.17 3.52 8.25
CA GLU A 127 15.82 3.04 7.94
C GLU A 127 14.79 3.54 8.97
N LYS A 128 15.15 3.61 10.26
CA LYS A 128 14.27 4.14 11.32
C LYS A 128 13.90 5.60 11.05
N PHE A 129 14.84 6.41 10.55
CA PHE A 129 14.61 7.82 10.21
C PHE A 129 13.75 7.96 8.95
N ILE A 130 14.09 7.25 7.87
CA ILE A 130 13.35 7.32 6.60
C ILE A 130 11.89 6.86 6.78
N ARG A 131 11.62 5.91 7.69
CA ARG A 131 10.25 5.47 8.03
C ARG A 131 9.37 6.57 8.67
N LEU A 132 9.92 7.72 9.04
CA LEU A 132 9.16 8.90 9.49
C LEU A 132 8.73 9.81 8.33
N ILE A 133 9.39 9.73 7.18
CA ILE A 133 9.10 10.56 6.00
C ILE A 133 7.63 10.45 5.55
N PRO A 134 6.94 9.29 5.56
CA PRO A 134 5.51 9.24 5.21
C PRO A 134 4.62 10.17 6.02
N TYR A 135 4.96 10.41 7.30
CA TYR A 135 4.22 11.33 8.16
C TYR A 135 4.55 12.79 7.85
N VAL A 136 5.80 13.08 7.49
CA VAL A 136 6.21 14.41 7.01
C VAL A 136 5.49 14.74 5.71
N VAL A 137 5.45 13.79 4.76
CA VAL A 137 4.70 13.93 3.50
C VAL A 137 3.22 14.13 3.78
N LEU A 138 2.64 13.36 4.70
CA LEU A 138 1.24 13.54 5.10
C LEU A 138 0.95 14.95 5.62
N VAL A 139 1.74 15.44 6.58
CA VAL A 139 1.56 16.79 7.15
C VAL A 139 1.75 17.86 6.07
N TRP A 140 2.76 17.71 5.22
CA TRP A 140 3.02 18.63 4.11
C TRP A 140 1.85 18.68 3.13
N VAL A 141 1.31 17.54 2.70
CA VAL A 141 0.16 17.50 1.79
C VAL A 141 -1.07 18.15 2.42
N LEU A 142 -1.38 17.81 3.67
CA LEU A 142 -2.53 18.41 4.38
C LEU A 142 -2.37 19.93 4.48
N TYR A 143 -1.17 20.41 4.85
CA TYR A 143 -0.88 21.84 4.99
C TYR A 143 -0.99 22.60 3.67
N VAL A 144 -0.34 22.11 2.61
CA VAL A 144 -0.37 22.76 1.30
C VAL A 144 -1.78 22.74 0.71
N THR A 145 -2.52 21.64 0.89
CA THR A 145 -3.91 21.57 0.44
C THR A 145 -4.80 22.53 1.24
N ALA A 146 -4.59 22.65 2.56
CA ALA A 146 -5.28 23.63 3.41
C ALA A 146 -5.15 25.06 2.85
N ILE A 147 -3.94 25.45 2.46
CA ILE A 147 -3.66 26.82 1.99
C ILE A 147 -4.18 27.03 0.56
N THR A 148 -3.88 26.10 -0.35
CA THR A 148 -4.14 26.28 -1.78
C THR A 148 -5.55 25.90 -2.22
N GLY A 149 -6.25 25.04 -1.45
CA GLY A 149 -7.54 24.46 -1.86
C GLY A 149 -7.45 23.57 -3.10
N LYS A 150 -6.26 23.08 -3.42
CA LYS A 150 -5.99 22.18 -4.55
C LYS A 150 -5.31 20.91 -4.05
N ILE A 151 -5.61 19.78 -4.67
CA ILE A 151 -4.95 18.50 -4.39
C ILE A 151 -3.56 18.53 -5.05
N VAL A 152 -2.58 19.07 -4.33
CA VAL A 152 -1.19 19.17 -4.82
C VAL A 152 -0.51 17.79 -4.92
N PHE A 153 -1.06 16.80 -4.21
CA PHE A 153 -0.48 15.45 -4.17
C PHE A 153 -0.52 14.73 -5.53
N ASP A 154 -1.46 15.04 -6.40
CA ASP A 154 -1.58 14.40 -7.72
C ASP A 154 -0.32 14.61 -8.57
N ALA A 155 0.38 15.74 -8.38
CA ALA A 155 1.63 16.07 -9.06
C ALA A 155 2.84 15.22 -8.61
N VAL A 156 2.73 14.50 -7.50
CA VAL A 156 3.81 13.68 -6.92
C VAL A 156 3.38 12.23 -6.66
N ASP A 157 2.13 11.86 -6.98
CA ASP A 157 1.61 10.53 -6.70
C ASP A 157 2.00 9.53 -7.80
N PRO A 158 2.89 8.55 -7.52
CA PRO A 158 3.22 7.51 -8.48
C PRO A 158 2.04 6.57 -8.76
N TYR A 159 1.03 6.50 -7.89
CA TYR A 159 -0.20 5.77 -8.20
C TYR A 159 -0.94 6.45 -9.35
N TYR A 160 -1.14 7.77 -9.27
CA TYR A 160 -1.75 8.57 -10.33
C TYR A 160 -0.96 8.46 -11.63
N ALA A 161 0.37 8.61 -11.57
CA ALA A 161 1.22 8.48 -12.75
C ALA A 161 1.15 7.09 -13.40
N LEU A 162 1.14 6.01 -12.61
CA LEU A 162 1.08 4.63 -13.12
C LEU A 162 -0.21 4.38 -13.92
N PHE A 163 -1.31 4.97 -13.48
CA PHE A 163 -2.63 4.77 -14.07
C PHE A 163 -3.11 5.91 -14.96
N ASN A 164 -2.28 6.89 -15.32
CA ASN A 164 -2.65 7.94 -16.27
C ASN A 164 -1.54 8.22 -17.30
N LEU A 165 -0.51 7.36 -17.38
CA LEU A 165 0.68 7.63 -18.21
C LEU A 165 0.36 7.87 -19.70
N TRP A 166 -0.71 7.29 -20.24
CA TRP A 166 -1.11 7.48 -21.65
C TRP A 166 -1.95 8.75 -21.90
N THR A 167 -2.45 9.42 -20.85
CA THR A 167 -3.33 10.61 -21.01
C THR A 167 -2.56 11.86 -21.43
N GLY A 168 -1.25 11.89 -21.20
CA GLY A 168 -0.43 13.11 -21.39
C GLY A 168 -0.65 14.19 -20.33
N GLU A 169 -1.60 14.00 -19.40
CA GLU A 169 -1.93 14.95 -18.33
C GLU A 169 -1.04 14.79 -17.09
N VAL A 170 -0.19 13.77 -17.07
CA VAL A 170 0.67 13.48 -15.91
C VAL A 170 1.85 14.45 -15.89
N GLY A 171 1.97 15.20 -14.80
CA GLY A 171 3.11 16.09 -14.57
C GLY A 171 4.44 15.35 -14.55
N VAL A 172 5.50 15.99 -15.07
CA VAL A 172 6.86 15.45 -15.16
C VAL A 172 7.35 14.93 -13.80
N THR A 173 7.02 15.63 -12.71
CA THR A 173 7.39 15.24 -11.35
C THR A 173 6.81 13.88 -10.94
N ALA A 174 5.54 13.60 -11.23
CA ALA A 174 4.91 12.33 -10.88
C ALA A 174 5.52 11.16 -11.67
N ILE A 175 5.91 11.40 -12.94
CA ILE A 175 6.63 10.42 -13.77
C ILE A 175 8.00 10.12 -13.18
N ILE A 176 8.76 11.15 -12.78
CA ILE A 176 10.07 10.96 -12.13
C ILE A 176 9.91 10.15 -10.85
N VAL A 177 8.94 10.49 -9.99
CA VAL A 177 8.66 9.75 -8.75
C VAL A 177 8.27 8.29 -9.02
N LEU A 178 7.46 8.05 -10.05
CA LEU A 178 7.11 6.70 -10.49
C LEU A 178 8.35 5.91 -10.90
N ILE A 179 9.19 6.45 -11.79
CA ILE A 179 10.41 5.79 -12.26
C ILE A 179 11.34 5.49 -11.08
N LEU A 180 11.58 6.47 -10.20
CA LEU A 180 12.41 6.29 -8.99
C LEU A 180 11.83 5.20 -8.08
N THR A 181 10.52 5.15 -7.93
CA THR A 181 9.84 4.11 -7.14
C THR A 181 10.01 2.72 -7.78
N MET A 182 9.88 2.61 -9.09
CA MET A 182 10.00 1.34 -9.81
C MET A 182 11.43 0.82 -9.80
N VAL A 183 12.41 1.68 -10.11
CA VAL A 183 13.83 1.33 -10.04
C VAL A 183 14.21 1.00 -8.60
N GLY A 184 13.77 1.80 -7.62
CA GLY A 184 13.99 1.54 -6.20
C GLY A 184 13.43 0.19 -5.74
N SER A 185 12.34 -0.30 -6.35
CA SER A 185 11.71 -1.58 -6.03
C SER A 185 12.61 -2.79 -6.34
N LEU A 186 13.59 -2.63 -7.24
CA LEU A 186 14.60 -3.64 -7.53
C LEU A 186 15.60 -3.82 -6.38
N PHE A 187 15.81 -2.80 -5.55
CA PHE A 187 16.75 -2.83 -4.43
C PHE A 187 16.05 -3.08 -3.10
N VAL A 188 14.92 -2.39 -2.87
CA VAL A 188 14.15 -2.43 -1.62
C VAL A 188 12.73 -2.88 -1.94
N GLU A 189 12.13 -3.70 -1.08
CA GLU A 189 10.76 -4.14 -1.28
C GLU A 189 9.77 -3.03 -0.95
N ARG A 190 8.95 -2.62 -1.94
CA ARG A 190 7.89 -1.60 -1.79
C ARG A 190 8.40 -0.26 -1.21
N PRO A 191 9.40 0.39 -1.84
CA PRO A 191 10.04 1.60 -1.30
C PRO A 191 9.04 2.75 -1.09
N TRP A 192 8.09 2.97 -1.99
CA TRP A 192 7.08 4.03 -1.83
C TRP A 192 6.21 3.78 -0.61
N CYS A 193 5.72 2.54 -0.46
CA CYS A 193 4.86 2.17 0.67
C CYS A 193 5.59 2.25 2.01
N LYS A 194 6.93 2.04 2.03
CA LYS A 194 7.75 2.14 3.24
C LYS A 194 8.09 3.56 3.64
N TYR A 195 8.41 4.41 2.65
CA TYR A 195 9.18 5.63 2.88
C TYR A 195 8.49 6.91 2.43
N ALA A 196 7.43 6.87 1.62
CA ALA A 196 6.82 8.10 1.11
C ALA A 196 5.28 8.13 1.13
N CYS A 197 4.61 6.97 1.15
CA CYS A 197 3.15 6.91 1.00
C CYS A 197 2.38 7.49 2.19
N PRO A 198 1.66 8.64 2.05
CA PRO A 198 0.94 9.28 3.15
C PRO A 198 -0.31 8.48 3.56
N LEU A 199 -1.00 7.84 2.61
CA LEU A 199 -2.09 6.90 2.91
C LEU A 199 -1.60 5.75 3.80
N GLY A 200 -0.40 5.24 3.52
CA GLY A 200 0.26 4.25 4.34
C GLY A 200 0.53 4.75 5.76
N ALA A 201 0.86 6.02 5.95
CA ALA A 201 1.04 6.59 7.29
C ALA A 201 -0.27 6.52 8.11
N ILE A 202 -1.39 6.96 7.52
CA ILE A 202 -2.71 6.98 8.16
C ILE A 202 -3.17 5.57 8.51
N LEU A 203 -3.21 4.66 7.52
CA LEU A 203 -3.62 3.28 7.72
C LEU A 203 -2.65 2.51 8.65
N GLY A 204 -1.48 3.06 8.96
CA GLY A 204 -0.52 2.42 9.85
C GLY A 204 -0.74 2.68 11.30
N VAL A 205 -1.35 3.81 11.62
CA VAL A 205 -1.74 4.15 12.98
C VAL A 205 -2.75 3.11 13.50
N THR A 206 -3.68 2.66 12.66
CA THR A 206 -4.68 1.64 13.00
C THR A 206 -4.07 0.30 13.41
N ASN A 207 -2.88 -0.07 12.92
CA ASN A 207 -2.21 -1.31 13.31
C ASN A 207 -1.88 -1.38 14.81
N LYS A 208 -1.78 -0.24 15.51
CA LYS A 208 -1.54 -0.20 16.95
C LYS A 208 -2.73 -0.75 17.74
N PHE A 209 -3.94 -0.45 17.30
CA PHE A 209 -5.19 -0.77 18.00
C PHE A 209 -6.12 -1.73 17.24
N ARG A 210 -5.68 -2.29 16.11
CA ARG A 210 -6.50 -3.23 15.34
C ARG A 210 -6.97 -4.42 16.18
N ILE A 211 -8.17 -4.92 15.87
CA ILE A 211 -8.79 -6.03 16.62
C ILE A 211 -8.04 -7.32 16.36
N PHE A 212 -7.87 -7.73 15.10
CA PHE A 212 -7.19 -8.95 14.74
C PHE A 212 -5.70 -8.70 14.49
N LYS A 213 -4.86 -9.14 15.43
CA LYS A 213 -3.41 -8.98 15.39
C LYS A 213 -2.73 -10.30 15.05
N ILE A 214 -1.55 -10.21 14.46
CA ILE A 214 -0.65 -11.37 14.33
C ILE A 214 0.02 -11.55 15.69
N LYS A 215 -0.21 -12.71 16.32
CA LYS A 215 0.32 -13.08 17.64
C LYS A 215 1.34 -14.21 17.49
N ARG A 216 2.48 -14.07 18.17
CA ARG A 216 3.55 -15.06 18.29
C ARG A 216 3.36 -15.81 19.60
N ASN A 217 3.23 -17.13 19.51
CA ASN A 217 3.30 -17.99 20.69
C ASN A 217 4.77 -18.27 21.01
N ALA A 218 5.23 -17.79 22.17
CA ALA A 218 6.62 -17.97 22.61
C ALA A 218 6.95 -19.44 22.88
N SER A 219 6.00 -20.24 23.39
CA SER A 219 6.27 -21.64 23.77
C SER A 219 6.50 -22.57 22.58
N SER A 220 5.91 -22.27 21.42
CA SER A 220 6.11 -23.05 20.20
C SER A 220 7.18 -22.46 19.28
N CYS A 221 7.71 -21.28 19.60
CA CYS A 221 8.70 -20.60 18.78
C CYS A 221 10.10 -21.22 18.99
N ILE A 222 10.84 -21.38 17.90
CA ILE A 222 12.21 -21.92 17.90
C ILE A 222 13.25 -20.85 17.51
N ASP A 223 12.88 -19.57 17.58
CA ASP A 223 13.75 -18.41 17.30
C ASP A 223 14.56 -18.44 15.98
N CYS A 224 14.06 -19.16 14.96
CA CYS A 224 14.71 -19.28 13.65
C CYS A 224 14.82 -17.96 12.84
N GLY A 225 14.13 -16.90 13.25
CA GLY A 225 14.10 -15.59 12.59
C GLY A 225 13.47 -15.52 11.20
N MET A 226 12.85 -16.61 10.71
CA MET A 226 12.24 -16.66 9.37
C MET A 226 11.12 -15.63 9.19
N CYS A 227 10.32 -15.39 10.22
CA CYS A 227 9.24 -14.40 10.21
C CYS A 227 9.73 -12.96 9.97
N THR A 228 10.91 -12.61 10.52
CA THR A 228 11.56 -11.32 10.29
C THR A 228 12.16 -11.25 8.89
N ARG A 229 12.85 -12.31 8.45
CA ARG A 229 13.52 -12.36 7.14
C ARG A 229 12.56 -12.34 5.95
N THR A 230 11.39 -12.97 6.08
CA THR A 230 10.37 -12.96 5.02
C THR A 230 9.52 -11.69 5.02
N CYS A 231 9.62 -10.83 6.03
CA CYS A 231 8.73 -9.67 6.12
C CYS A 231 9.12 -8.65 5.03
N PRO A 232 8.23 -8.35 4.06
CA PRO A 232 8.54 -7.39 3.01
C PRO A 232 8.81 -5.99 3.57
N MET A 233 8.23 -5.68 4.74
CA MET A 233 8.31 -4.38 5.40
C MET A 233 9.41 -4.28 6.47
N ASN A 234 10.34 -5.25 6.54
CA ASN A 234 11.42 -5.29 7.52
C ASN A 234 10.94 -5.10 8.97
N VAL A 235 9.79 -5.71 9.32
CA VAL A 235 9.28 -5.73 10.71
C VAL A 235 9.97 -6.85 11.47
N LYS A 236 10.51 -6.53 12.65
CA LYS A 236 11.16 -7.50 13.56
C LYS A 236 10.12 -8.35 14.30
N VAL A 237 9.41 -9.21 13.56
CA VAL A 237 8.30 -10.03 14.09
C VAL A 237 8.77 -10.98 15.19
N GLN A 238 10.01 -11.49 15.12
CA GLN A 238 10.53 -12.42 16.12
C GLN A 238 10.66 -11.79 17.53
N ASN A 239 10.85 -10.47 17.63
CA ASN A 239 11.14 -9.77 18.88
C ASN A 239 9.88 -9.32 19.63
N VAL A 240 8.69 -9.65 19.11
CA VAL A 240 7.42 -9.17 19.67
C VAL A 240 6.45 -10.33 19.81
N GLU A 241 5.60 -10.26 20.83
CA GLU A 241 4.47 -11.18 20.98
C GLU A 241 3.31 -10.77 20.06
N GLU A 242 3.04 -9.47 19.94
CA GLU A 242 2.00 -8.94 19.07
C GLU A 242 2.57 -7.97 18.04
N VAL A 243 2.25 -8.18 16.77
CA VAL A 243 2.70 -7.28 15.69
C VAL A 243 1.82 -6.02 15.65
N LYS A 244 2.28 -4.97 16.34
CA LYS A 244 1.69 -3.61 16.39
C LYS A 244 2.43 -2.59 15.52
N SER A 245 3.39 -3.04 14.72
CA SER A 245 4.19 -2.13 13.88
C SER A 245 3.32 -1.39 12.88
N VAL A 246 3.48 -0.06 12.84
CA VAL A 246 2.82 0.80 11.84
C VAL A 246 3.24 0.44 10.41
N GLN A 247 4.35 -0.27 10.20
CA GLN A 247 4.80 -0.72 8.88
C GLN A 247 4.17 -2.04 8.44
N CYS A 248 3.50 -2.78 9.32
CA CYS A 248 2.89 -4.06 8.96
C CYS A 248 1.78 -3.87 7.92
N ILE A 249 1.89 -4.54 6.76
CA ILE A 249 0.87 -4.51 5.69
C ILE A 249 -0.14 -5.66 5.75
N SER A 250 -0.17 -6.41 6.87
CA SER A 250 -1.04 -7.58 7.05
C SER A 250 -1.01 -8.58 5.88
N CYS A 251 0.16 -8.75 5.24
CA CYS A 251 0.36 -9.67 4.12
C CYS A 251 0.40 -11.16 4.54
N LEU A 252 0.48 -11.42 5.85
CA LEU A 252 0.49 -12.75 6.48
C LEU A 252 1.67 -13.66 6.12
N GLU A 253 2.64 -13.20 5.34
CA GLU A 253 3.80 -14.03 4.95
C GLU A 253 4.58 -14.58 6.15
N CYS A 254 4.61 -13.86 7.28
CA CYS A 254 5.29 -14.30 8.49
C CYS A 254 4.55 -15.42 9.26
N THR A 255 3.28 -15.68 8.97
CA THR A 255 2.46 -16.64 9.74
C THR A 255 2.83 -18.10 9.46
N SER A 256 2.41 -18.99 10.38
CA SER A 256 2.60 -20.45 10.28
C SER A 256 1.90 -21.07 9.07
N GLU A 257 0.88 -20.42 8.53
CA GLU A 257 0.17 -20.87 7.34
C GLU A 257 0.96 -20.63 6.04
N PHE A 258 1.89 -19.67 6.06
CA PHE A 258 2.66 -19.26 4.88
C PHE A 258 4.12 -19.68 4.98
N ASN A 259 4.93 -19.00 5.80
CA ASN A 259 6.37 -19.28 5.84
C ASN A 259 6.89 -19.87 7.15
N CYS A 260 6.30 -19.55 8.31
CA CYS A 260 6.88 -20.02 9.58
C CYS A 260 6.91 -21.56 9.65
N PRO A 261 8.07 -22.17 9.96
CA PRO A 261 8.26 -23.62 9.85
C PRO A 261 7.55 -24.42 10.94
N LYS A 262 7.25 -23.79 12.08
CA LYS A 262 6.47 -24.40 13.17
C LYS A 262 5.01 -24.02 13.03
N SER A 263 4.16 -25.04 13.05
CA SER A 263 2.70 -24.88 13.01
C SER A 263 2.21 -24.14 14.25
N LYS A 264 1.09 -23.43 14.11
CA LYS A 264 0.39 -22.70 15.18
C LYS A 264 1.25 -21.72 16.01
N THR A 265 2.40 -21.27 15.49
CA THR A 265 3.33 -20.38 16.20
C THR A 265 3.03 -18.91 15.93
N LEU A 266 2.70 -18.56 14.70
CA LEU A 266 2.31 -17.20 14.32
C LEU A 266 0.95 -17.25 13.64
N ASN A 267 -0.09 -16.81 14.35
CA ASN A 267 -1.48 -16.85 13.90
C ASN A 267 -2.15 -15.48 14.05
N ILE A 268 -3.29 -15.31 13.39
CA ILE A 268 -4.17 -14.17 13.61
C ILE A 268 -5.06 -14.48 14.81
N GLY A 269 -5.13 -13.56 15.76
CA GLY A 269 -6.01 -13.66 16.93
C GLY A 269 -6.51 -12.29 17.37
N ARG A 270 -7.58 -12.28 18.18
CA ARG A 270 -8.10 -11.09 18.86
C ARG A 270 -7.19 -10.71 20.02
#